data_AF-A0A424HCP3-F1
#
_entry.id   AF-A0A424HCP3-F1
#
_cell.length_a   1.000
_cell.length_b   1.000
_cell.length_c   1.000
_cell.angle_alpha   90.00
_cell.angle_beta   90.00
_cell.angle_gamma   90.00
#
_symmetry.space_group_name_H-M   'P 1'
#
loop_
_entity.id
_entity.type
_entity.pdbx_description
1 polymer ?
#
loop_
_entity_poly.entity_id
_entity_poly.type
_entity_poly.pdbx_seq_one_letter_code
_entity_poly.pdbx_strand_id
1 'polypeptide(L)' 'MDNAIALSLNQQFDLERTNRSIDALTDVDRLRAVVKDLLIKWHCERAESRRAVHQQLGTQPPSI' A
#
# COMPACT_ATOMS: atom_id res chain seq x y z
N MET A 1 -17.46 -3.56 -12.90
CA MET A 1 -16.71 -3.43 -11.65
C MET A 1 -15.26 -3.14 -12.04
N ASP A 2 -14.91 -1.93 -12.41
CA ASP A 2 -13.52 -1.59 -12.77
C ASP A 2 -13.29 -0.13 -12.41
N ASN A 3 -12.89 0.12 -11.17
CA ASN A 3 -12.31 1.41 -10.78
C ASN A 3 -10.90 1.15 -10.25
N ALA A 4 -10.09 0.43 -11.04
CA ALA A 4 -8.66 0.42 -10.83
C ALA A 4 -8.17 1.83 -11.10
N ILE A 5 -7.69 2.52 -10.06
CA ILE A 5 -6.99 3.79 -10.22
C ILE A 5 -5.89 3.54 -11.24
N ALA A 6 -6.03 4.12 -12.43
CA ALA A 6 -5.06 3.91 -13.49
C ALA A 6 -3.73 4.51 -13.03
N LEU A 7 -2.73 3.65 -12.81
CA LEU A 7 -1.39 4.10 -12.48
C LEU A 7 -0.81 4.85 -13.67
N SER A 8 -0.19 6.00 -13.42
CA SER A 8 0.64 6.68 -14.42
C SER A 8 1.78 5.78 -14.89
N LEU A 9 2.34 6.06 -16.07
CA LEU A 9 3.45 5.29 -16.63
C LEU A 9 4.64 5.17 -15.66
N ASN A 10 5.01 6.26 -14.98
CA ASN A 10 6.07 6.24 -13.97
C ASN A 10 5.73 5.32 -12.78
N GLN A 11 4.49 5.39 -12.27
CA GLN A 11 4.06 4.54 -11.17
C GLN A 11 4.08 3.05 -11.55
N GLN A 12 3.75 2.72 -12.81
CA GLN A 12 3.87 1.35 -13.31
C GLN A 12 5.33 0.88 -13.35
N PHE A 13 6.27 1.74 -13.79
CA PHE A 13 7.70 1.43 -13.75
C PHE A 13 8.24 1.25 -12.34
N ASP A 14 7.84 2.10 -11.40
CA ASP A 14 8.26 2.01 -10.00
C ASP A 14 7.73 0.72 -9.35
N LEU A 15 6.49 0.34 -9.65
CA LEU A 15 5.90 -0.92 -9.21
C LEU A 15 6.71 -2.11 -9.74
N GLU A 16 6.98 -2.13 -11.03
CA GLU A 16 7.72 -3.20 -11.69
C GLU A 16 9.18 -3.29 -11.17
N ARG A 17 9.83 -2.15 -10.92
CA ARG A 17 11.16 -2.11 -10.27
C ARG A 17 11.10 -2.73 -8.87
N THR A 18 10.07 -2.42 -8.11
CA THR A 18 9.88 -2.92 -6.75
C THR A 18 9.61 -4.43 -6.76
N ASN A 19 8.77 -4.92 -7.68
CA ASN A 19 8.52 -6.36 -7.87
C ASN A 19 9.82 -7.12 -8.15
N ARG A 20 10.62 -6.67 -9.11
CA ARG A 20 11.92 -7.31 -9.38
C ARG A 20 12.87 -7.30 -8.19
N SER A 21 12.83 -6.25 -7.36
CA SER A 21 13.63 -6.19 -6.14
C SER A 21 13.17 -7.21 -5.10
N ILE A 22 11.87 -7.55 -5.05
CA ILE A 22 11.32 -8.59 -4.17
C ILE A 22 11.69 -9.97 -4.71
N ASP A 23 11.53 -10.20 -6.01
CA ASP A 23 11.84 -11.48 -6.65
C ASP A 23 13.33 -11.86 -6.57
N ALA A 24 14.21 -10.87 -6.52
CA ALA A 24 15.65 -11.06 -6.32
C ALA A 24 16.04 -11.45 -4.88
N LEU A 25 15.11 -11.42 -3.92
CA LEU A 25 15.39 -11.79 -2.54
C LEU A 25 15.52 -13.30 -2.39
N THR A 26 16.73 -13.76 -2.11
CA THR A 26 17.04 -15.17 -1.81
C THR A 26 17.10 -15.48 -0.32
N ASP A 27 17.14 -14.44 0.52
CA ASP A 27 17.18 -14.54 1.98
C ASP A 27 15.75 -14.52 2.56
N VAL A 28 15.37 -15.60 3.24
CA VAL A 28 14.06 -15.80 3.86
C VAL A 28 13.78 -14.77 4.97
N ASP A 29 14.78 -14.38 5.75
CA ASP A 29 14.60 -13.41 6.83
C ASP A 29 14.42 -12.00 6.27
N ARG A 30 15.14 -11.69 5.19
CA ARG A 30 14.96 -10.43 4.46
C ARG A 30 13.59 -10.35 3.79
N LEU A 31 13.12 -11.44 3.18
CA LEU A 31 11.76 -11.51 2.62
C LEU A 31 10.70 -11.33 3.72
N ARG A 32 10.87 -12.00 4.87
CA ARG A 32 9.97 -11.86 6.02
C ARG A 32 9.91 -10.42 6.52
N ALA A 33 11.04 -9.72 6.58
CA ALA A 33 11.10 -8.31 6.98
C ALA A 33 10.32 -7.42 6.00
N VAL A 34 10.53 -7.58 4.69
CA VAL A 34 9.80 -6.83 3.65
C VAL A 34 8.30 -7.06 3.72
N VAL A 35 7.86 -8.32 3.89
CA VAL A 35 6.44 -8.66 4.00
C VAL A 35 5.80 -8.01 5.23
N LYS A 36 6.48 -8.02 6.38
CA LYS A 36 5.99 -7.37 7.60
C LYS A 36 5.84 -5.86 7.42
N ASP A 37 6.83 -5.22 6.81
CA ASP A 37 6.79 -3.79 6.51
C ASP A 37 5.63 -3.43 5.55
N LEU A 38 5.47 -4.20 4.48
CA LEU A 38 4.36 -4.04 3.53
C LEU A 38 3.00 -4.18 4.22
N LEU A 39 2.85 -5.16 5.12
CA LEU A 39 1.61 -5.36 5.86
C LEU A 39 1.28 -4.15 6.75
N ILE A 40 2.26 -3.62 7.47
CA ILE A 40 2.07 -2.44 8.32
C ILE A 40 1.65 -1.24 7.45
N LYS A 41 2.40 -0.96 6.38
CA LYS A 41 2.10 0.14 5.45
C LYS A 41 0.71 0.03 4.85
N TRP A 42 0.30 -1.18 4.45
CA TRP A 42 -1.05 -1.43 3.96
C TRP A 42 -2.13 -1.06 4.97
N HIS A 43 -1.95 -1.42 6.25
CA HIS A 43 -2.90 -1.05 7.30
C HIS A 43 -2.94 0.48 7.54
N CYS A 44 -1.79 1.15 7.50
CA CYS A 44 -1.68 2.61 7.59
C CYS A 44 -2.43 3.30 6.45
N GLU A 45 -2.12 2.97 5.20
CA GLU A 45 -2.79 3.50 4.00
C GLU A 45 -4.30 3.29 4.05
N ARG A 46 -4.74 2.10 4.50
CA ARG A 46 -6.18 1.82 4.64
C ARG A 46 -6.83 2.66 5.74
N ALA A 47 -6.12 2.96 6.83
CA ALA A 47 -6.61 3.85 7.88
C ALA A 47 -6.67 5.31 7.38
N GLU A 48 -5.65 5.78 6.66
CA GLU A 48 -5.59 7.12 6.09
C GLU A 48 -6.66 7.34 5.01
N SER A 49 -6.81 6.40 4.08
CA SER A 49 -7.88 6.40 3.08
C SER A 49 -9.26 6.47 3.74
N ARG A 50 -9.50 5.67 4.79
CA ARG A 50 -10.75 5.76 5.57
C ARG A 50 -10.91 7.14 6.20
N ARG A 51 -9.88 7.69 6.83
CA ARG A 51 -9.93 9.04 7.43
C ARG A 51 -10.24 10.11 6.38
N ALA A 52 -9.65 10.04 5.20
CA ALA A 52 -9.90 10.98 4.11
C ALA A 52 -11.36 10.94 3.63
N VAL A 53 -11.93 9.75 3.45
CA VAL A 53 -13.35 9.58 3.09
C VAL A 53 -14.27 10.15 4.19
N HIS A 54 -13.98 9.84 5.45
CA HIS A 54 -14.72 10.35 6.60
C HIS A 54 -14.67 11.88 6.70
N GLN A 55 -13.50 12.48 6.48
CA GLN A 55 -13.33 13.94 6.42
C GLN A 55 -14.16 14.56 5.29
N GLN A 56 -14.18 13.95 4.10
CA GLN A 56 -15.00 14.43 2.98
C GLN A 56 -16.51 14.34 3.25
N LEU A 57 -16.94 13.32 4.00
CA LEU A 57 -18.34 13.11 4.37
C LEU A 57 -18.76 13.88 5.65
N GLY A 58 -17.83 14.57 6.31
CA GLY A 58 -18.08 15.26 7.58
C GLY A 58 -18.37 14.32 8.75
N THR A 59 -18.09 13.03 8.62
CA THR A 59 -18.28 12.03 9.68
C THR A 59 -16.96 11.82 10.40
N GLN A 60 -16.86 12.15 11.69
CA GLN A 60 -15.62 11.91 12.43
C GLN A 60 -15.43 10.39 12.62
N PRO A 61 -14.28 9.80 12.24
CA PRO A 61 -14.04 8.38 12.47
C PRO A 61 -13.96 8.11 13.99
N PRO A 62 -14.47 6.96 14.47
CA PRO A 62 -14.46 6.64 15.89
C PRO A 62 -13.01 6.62 16.41
N SER A 63 -12.79 7.29 17.54
CA SER A 63 -11.54 7.20 18.29
C SER A 63 -11.48 5.79 18.91
N ILE A 64 -10.50 4.99 18.49
CA ILE A 64 -10.14 3.72 19.13
C ILE A 64 -9.17 4.03 20.28
#